data_AF-A0A7C5FA07-F1
#
_entry.id   AF-A0A7C5FA07-F1
#
_cell.length_a   1.000
_cell.length_b   1.000
_cell.length_c   1.000
_cell.angle_alpha   90.00
_cell.angle_beta   90.00
_cell.angle_gamma   90.00
#
_symmetry.space_group_name_H-M   'P 1'
#
loop_
_entity.id
_entity.type
_entity.pdbx_description
1 polymer ?
#
loop_
_entity_poly.entity_id
_entity_poly.type
_entity_poly.pdbx_seq_one_letter_code
_entity_poly.pdbx_strand_id
1 'polypeptide(L)'
;MEEKWEDLIIETISRILIPFIQTYALYVLAHGHSSPGGGFQGGCIYAASLILLFLLYGPRGLEGNFPIKFLFILSALGVGVSYAGIGALCMLFGKNFLDYAALNNLLPHGPVEARYYGIAMVETGVQFTVMCTMALIFLKLLQEERTSV
;
A
#
# COMPACT_ATOMS: atom_id res chain seq x y z
N MET A 1 -29.17 -4.55 -20.82
CA MET A 1 -29.56 -4.76 -19.41
C MET A 1 -28.75 -5.95 -18.94
N GLU A 2 -27.49 -5.71 -18.62
CA GLU A 2 -26.55 -6.76 -18.22
C GLU A 2 -27.03 -7.38 -16.91
N GLU A 3 -27.08 -8.72 -16.88
CA GLU A 3 -27.38 -9.50 -15.69
C GLU A 3 -26.40 -9.12 -14.58
N LYS A 4 -26.89 -8.33 -13.64
CA LYS A 4 -26.25 -8.11 -12.37
C LYS A 4 -26.41 -9.41 -11.60
N TRP A 5 -25.43 -10.30 -11.70
CA TRP A 5 -25.29 -11.43 -10.78
C TRP A 5 -24.95 -10.85 -9.41
N GLU A 6 -25.95 -10.29 -8.73
CA GLU A 6 -25.92 -10.01 -7.29
C GLU A 6 -25.96 -11.36 -6.57
N ASP A 7 -24.85 -12.06 -6.61
CA ASP A 7 -24.70 -13.28 -5.85
C ASP A 7 -24.51 -12.88 -4.38
N LEU A 8 -25.63 -12.83 -3.65
CA LEU A 8 -25.69 -12.48 -2.23
C LEU A 8 -24.63 -13.24 -1.42
N ILE A 9 -24.31 -14.46 -1.85
CA ILE A 9 -23.27 -15.30 -1.27
C ILE A 9 -21.88 -14.67 -1.46
N ILE A 10 -21.54 -14.27 -2.69
CA ILE A 10 -20.24 -13.64 -3.01
C ILE A 10 -20.09 -12.31 -2.26
N GLU A 11 -21.14 -11.49 -2.23
CA GLU A 11 -21.10 -10.21 -1.51
C GLU A 11 -20.89 -10.43 -0.01
N THR A 12 -21.65 -11.34 0.60
CA THR A 12 -21.58 -11.63 2.03
C THR A 12 -20.21 -12.18 2.42
N ILE A 13 -19.71 -13.17 1.68
CA ILE A 13 -18.39 -13.78 1.94
C ILE A 13 -17.29 -12.76 1.75
N SER A 14 -17.31 -11.99 0.66
CA SER A 14 -16.27 -11.02 0.37
C SER A 14 -16.25 -9.88 1.39
N ARG A 15 -17.42 -9.40 1.85
CA ARG A 15 -17.51 -8.38 2.91
C ARG A 15 -16.90 -8.85 4.23
N ILE A 16 -16.99 -10.14 4.53
CA ILE A 16 -16.31 -10.75 5.69
C ILE A 16 -14.81 -10.89 5.43
N LEU A 17 -14.39 -11.35 4.24
CA LEU A 17 -12.98 -11.62 3.92
C LEU A 17 -12.13 -10.37 3.77
N ILE A 18 -12.65 -9.27 3.22
CA ILE A 18 -11.90 -8.02 2.98
C ILE A 18 -11.12 -7.55 4.22
N PRO A 19 -11.73 -7.37 5.42
CA PRO A 19 -10.98 -6.96 6.61
C PRO A 19 -9.91 -7.97 7.05
N PHE A 20 -10.13 -9.28 6.85
CA PHE A 20 -9.09 -10.29 7.11
C PHE A 20 -7.93 -10.18 6.13
N ILE A 21 -8.20 -9.97 4.84
CA ILE A 21 -7.15 -9.78 3.81
C ILE A 21 -6.33 -8.53 4.13
N GLN A 22 -6.99 -7.43 4.52
CA GLN A 22 -6.33 -6.18 4.89
C GLN A 22 -5.46 -6.35 6.15
N THR A 23 -5.98 -7.04 7.17
CA THR A 23 -5.23 -7.33 8.40
C THR A 23 -4.03 -8.23 8.09
N TYR A 24 -4.20 -9.22 7.21
CA TYR A 24 -3.10 -10.08 6.77
C TYR A 24 -2.03 -9.32 5.98
N ALA A 25 -2.42 -8.38 5.12
CA ALA A 25 -1.49 -7.49 4.44
C ALA A 25 -0.65 -6.64 5.42
N LEU A 26 -1.26 -6.14 6.49
CA LEU A 26 -0.55 -5.43 7.56
C LEU A 26 0.36 -6.36 8.38
N TYR A 27 -0.06 -7.60 8.60
CA TYR A 27 0.79 -8.62 9.23
C TYR A 27 2.05 -8.90 8.40
N VAL A 28 1.90 -9.07 7.08
CA VAL A 28 3.01 -9.29 6.14
C VAL A 28 3.98 -8.12 6.11
N LEU A 29 3.48 -6.88 6.26
CA LEU A 29 4.33 -5.70 6.45
C LEU A 29 5.12 -5.77 7.75
N ALA A 30 4.42 -5.95 8.87
CA ALA A 30 5.00 -5.89 10.20
C ALA A 30 6.04 -7.00 10.44
N HIS A 31 5.85 -8.18 9.82
CA HIS A 31 6.75 -9.32 9.96
C HIS A 31 7.69 -9.51 8.76
N GLY A 32 7.76 -8.53 7.85
CA GLY A 32 8.63 -8.59 6.67
C GLY A 32 10.13 -8.65 7.01
N HIS A 33 10.52 -8.22 8.22
CA HIS A 33 11.91 -8.32 8.69
C HIS A 33 12.29 -9.74 9.15
N SER A 34 11.34 -10.50 9.71
CA SER A 34 11.60 -11.80 10.35
C SER A 34 11.10 -12.99 9.53
N SER A 35 10.24 -12.76 8.55
CA SER A 35 9.64 -13.77 7.68
C SER A 35 9.70 -13.32 6.21
N PRO A 36 9.56 -14.24 5.24
CA PRO A 36 9.37 -13.86 3.85
C PRO A 36 8.14 -12.95 3.70
N GLY A 37 8.36 -11.71 3.25
CA GLY A 37 7.32 -10.68 3.21
C GLY A 37 7.92 -9.30 2.94
N GLY A 38 7.24 -8.26 3.42
CA GLY A 38 7.62 -6.86 3.22
C GLY A 38 6.48 -6.01 2.65
N GLY A 39 6.80 -4.75 2.40
CA GLY A 39 5.85 -3.76 1.92
C GLY A 39 5.34 -4.05 0.51
N PHE A 40 6.16 -4.65 -0.35
CA PHE A 40 5.72 -5.00 -1.70
C PHE A 40 4.61 -6.06 -1.68
N GLN A 41 4.86 -7.19 -1.02
CA GLN A 41 3.91 -8.30 -0.95
C GLN A 41 2.67 -7.89 -0.16
N GLY A 42 2.85 -7.19 0.96
CA GLY A 42 1.74 -6.62 1.74
C GLY A 42 0.90 -5.65 0.90
N GLY A 43 1.53 -4.77 0.13
CA GLY A 43 0.86 -3.85 -0.79
C GLY A 43 0.03 -4.56 -1.87
N CYS A 44 0.55 -5.63 -2.48
CA CYS A 44 -0.19 -6.44 -3.45
C CYS A 44 -1.43 -7.10 -2.84
N ILE A 45 -1.30 -7.69 -1.64
CA ILE A 45 -2.43 -8.31 -0.92
C ILE A 45 -3.47 -7.25 -0.57
N TYR A 46 -3.04 -6.09 -0.08
CA TYR A 46 -3.95 -5.00 0.24
C TYR A 46 -4.69 -4.49 -1.01
N ALA A 47 -3.97 -4.30 -2.13
CA ALA A 47 -4.57 -3.90 -3.40
C ALA A 47 -5.63 -4.90 -3.87
N ALA A 48 -5.39 -6.21 -3.73
CA ALA A 48 -6.37 -7.24 -4.08
C ALA A 48 -7.67 -7.08 -3.27
N SER A 49 -7.59 -6.71 -1.99
CA SER A 49 -8.78 -6.40 -1.18
C SER A 49 -9.55 -5.18 -1.69
N LEU A 50 -8.86 -4.14 -2.18
CA LEU A 50 -9.47 -2.94 -2.74
C LEU A 50 -10.13 -3.22 -4.10
N ILE A 51 -9.49 -4.05 -4.92
CA ILE A 51 -10.05 -4.52 -6.19
C ILE A 51 -11.30 -5.37 -5.93
N LEU A 52 -11.27 -6.28 -4.95
CA LEU A 52 -12.45 -7.05 -4.55
C LEU A 52 -13.59 -6.13 -4.10
N LEU A 53 -13.29 -5.11 -3.29
CA LEU A 53 -14.26 -4.09 -2.90
C LEU A 53 -14.85 -3.35 -4.12
N PHE A 54 -14.03 -3.01 -5.11
CA PHE A 54 -14.49 -2.40 -6.37
C PHE A 54 -15.44 -3.32 -7.13
N LEU A 55 -15.11 -4.60 -7.25
CA LEU A 55 -15.93 -5.58 -7.98
C LEU A 55 -17.32 -5.74 -7.36
N LEU A 56 -17.44 -5.67 -6.03
CA LEU A 56 -18.72 -5.79 -5.32
C LEU A 56 -19.63 -4.58 -5.49
N TYR A 57 -19.08 -3.38 -5.29
CA TYR A 57 -19.88 -2.14 -5.23
C TYR A 57 -19.84 -1.32 -6.54
N GLY A 58 -19.07 -1.80 -7.51
CA GLY A 58 -18.87 -1.16 -8.80
C GLY A 58 -18.16 0.21 -8.70
N PRO A 59 -18.17 0.97 -9.80
CA PRO A 59 -17.49 2.27 -9.90
C PRO A 59 -17.97 3.28 -8.86
N ARG A 60 -19.28 3.27 -8.55
CA ARG A 60 -19.87 4.21 -7.57
C ARG A 60 -19.35 3.98 -6.15
N GLY A 61 -18.96 2.75 -5.80
CA GLY A 61 -18.43 2.43 -4.47
C GLY A 61 -17.00 2.88 -4.25
N LEU A 62 -16.13 2.82 -5.28
CA LEU A 62 -14.71 3.17 -5.13
C LEU A 62 -14.35 4.55 -5.69
N GLU A 63 -14.89 4.96 -6.85
CA GLU A 63 -14.60 6.28 -7.43
C GLU A 63 -15.10 7.43 -6.55
N GLY A 64 -16.18 7.19 -5.79
CA GLY A 64 -16.70 8.15 -4.80
C GLY A 64 -15.80 8.32 -3.56
N ASN A 65 -15.03 7.29 -3.21
CA ASN A 65 -14.19 7.28 -2.00
C ASN A 65 -12.70 7.55 -2.30
N PHE A 66 -12.21 7.18 -3.49
CA PHE A 66 -10.81 7.32 -3.87
C PHE A 66 -10.66 7.85 -5.30
N PRO A 67 -10.53 9.18 -5.50
CA PRO A 67 -10.30 9.72 -6.82
C PRO A 67 -8.93 9.27 -7.36
N ILE A 68 -8.85 8.95 -8.65
CA ILE A 68 -7.61 8.50 -9.32
C ILE A 68 -6.42 9.45 -9.06
N LYS A 69 -6.67 10.76 -9.04
CA LYS A 69 -5.65 11.76 -8.73
C LYS A 69 -5.06 11.56 -7.33
N PHE A 70 -5.89 11.22 -6.35
CA PHE A 70 -5.44 10.96 -4.97
C PHE A 70 -4.58 9.71 -4.90
N LEU A 71 -5.01 8.60 -5.53
CA LEU A 71 -4.21 7.37 -5.60
C LEU A 71 -2.85 7.61 -6.29
N PHE A 72 -2.82 8.43 -7.34
CA PHE A 72 -1.59 8.78 -8.06
C PHE A 72 -0.63 9.62 -7.21
N ILE A 73 -1.16 10.61 -6.48
CA ILE A 73 -0.35 11.40 -5.55
C ILE A 73 0.17 10.50 -4.43
N LEU A 74 -0.68 9.64 -3.86
CA LEU A 74 -0.29 8.75 -2.77
C LEU A 74 0.75 7.71 -3.23
N SER A 75 0.65 7.21 -4.46
CA SER A 75 1.64 6.28 -5.00
C SER A 75 3.01 6.94 -5.19
N ALA A 76 3.04 8.19 -5.68
CA ALA A 76 4.27 8.96 -5.83
C ALA A 76 4.88 9.36 -4.48
N LEU A 77 4.04 9.76 -3.52
CA LEU A 77 4.48 10.17 -2.19
C LEU A 77 4.92 9.00 -1.31
N GLY A 78 4.37 7.79 -1.47
CA GLY A 78 4.72 6.64 -0.64
C GLY A 78 6.21 6.36 -0.62
N VAL A 79 6.79 5.93 -1.73
CA VAL A 79 8.25 5.73 -1.89
C VAL A 79 9.00 7.06 -1.94
N GLY A 80 8.46 8.08 -2.61
CA GLY A 80 9.15 9.37 -2.74
C GLY A 80 9.46 10.02 -1.40
N VAL A 81 8.49 10.04 -0.48
CA VAL A 81 8.67 10.62 0.86
C VAL A 81 9.35 9.64 1.81
N SER A 82 9.00 8.35 1.79
CA SER A 82 9.63 7.39 2.70
C SER A 82 11.11 7.16 2.33
N TYR A 83 11.41 6.69 1.13
CA TYR A 83 12.75 6.33 0.71
C TYR A 83 13.65 7.57 0.60
N ALA A 84 13.23 8.58 -0.16
CA ALA A 84 14.06 9.77 -0.34
C ALA A 84 14.08 10.65 0.91
N GLY A 85 12.97 10.76 1.64
CA GLY A 85 12.90 11.55 2.87
C GLY A 85 13.70 10.93 4.02
N ILE A 86 13.60 9.62 4.26
CA ILE A 86 14.42 8.95 5.28
C ILE A 86 15.89 8.99 4.91
N GLY A 87 16.22 8.75 3.63
CA GLY A 87 17.59 8.84 3.17
C GLY A 87 18.18 10.25 3.27
N ALA A 88 17.43 11.29 2.92
CA ALA A 88 17.82 12.68 3.10
C ALA A 88 17.96 13.05 4.58
N LEU A 89 17.06 12.56 5.44
CA LEU A 89 17.14 12.75 6.89
C LEU A 89 18.44 12.15 7.46
N CYS A 90 18.86 10.96 7.00
CA CYS A 90 20.13 10.36 7.40
C CYS A 90 21.33 11.23 6.98
N MET A 91 21.27 11.84 5.79
CA MET A 91 22.31 12.76 5.31
C MET A 91 22.37 14.06 6.13
N LEU A 92 21.23 14.61 6.54
CA LEU A 92 21.17 15.80 7.40
C LEU A 92 21.83 15.57 8.77
N PHE A 93 21.82 14.33 9.26
CA PHE A 93 22.51 13.92 10.49
C PHE A 93 23.99 13.54 10.26
N GLY A 94 24.56 13.83 9.08
CA GLY A 94 25.98 13.66 8.79
C GLY A 94 26.41 12.23 8.48
N LYS A 95 25.47 11.34 8.12
CA LYS A 95 25.74 9.97 7.69
C LYS A 95 25.45 9.80 6.19
N ASN A 96 25.73 8.61 5.66
CA ASN A 96 25.42 8.31 4.26
C ASN A 96 23.90 8.16 4.03
N PHE A 97 23.46 8.26 2.77
CA PHE A 97 22.07 8.03 2.39
C PHE A 97 21.61 6.64 2.84
N LEU A 98 20.48 6.57 3.55
CA LEU A 98 19.91 5.37 4.19
C LEU A 98 20.83 4.67 5.21
N ASP A 99 21.85 5.36 5.73
CA ASP A 99 22.54 4.90 6.93
C ASP A 99 21.64 5.17 8.15
N TYR A 100 20.77 4.20 8.44
CA TYR A 100 19.80 4.31 9.52
C TYR A 100 20.42 4.42 10.92
N ALA A 101 21.73 4.22 11.08
CA ALA A 101 22.39 4.53 12.35
C ALA A 101 22.27 6.03 12.71
N ALA A 102 22.07 6.89 11.70
CA ALA A 102 21.79 8.31 11.87
C ALA A 102 20.51 8.59 12.68
N LEU A 103 19.51 7.70 12.57
CA LEU A 103 18.22 7.82 13.27
C LEU A 103 18.33 7.54 14.77
N ASN A 104 19.45 7.02 15.26
CA ASN A 104 19.70 6.81 16.69
C ASN A 104 19.67 8.12 17.50
N ASN A 105 19.89 9.27 16.84
CA ASN A 105 19.76 10.57 17.50
C ASN A 105 18.30 10.98 17.72
N LEU A 106 17.36 10.39 16.98
CA LEU A 106 15.93 10.70 17.00
C LEU A 106 15.12 9.63 17.77
N LEU A 107 15.53 8.37 17.64
CA LEU A 107 14.89 7.23 18.30
C LEU A 107 15.72 6.81 19.52
N PRO A 108 15.13 6.81 20.74
CA PRO A 108 15.75 6.12 21.86
C PRO A 108 15.83 4.61 21.53
N HIS A 109 16.72 3.85 22.20
CA HIS A 109 16.89 2.38 22.08
C HIS A 109 18.05 1.84 21.22
N GLY A 110 18.92 2.70 20.68
CA GLY A 110 20.22 2.27 20.15
C GLY A 110 20.26 2.00 18.63
N PRO A 111 21.46 1.78 18.07
CA PRO A 111 21.68 1.76 16.62
C PRO A 111 21.03 0.57 15.89
N VAL A 112 20.77 -0.54 16.58
CA VAL A 112 20.10 -1.71 15.99
C VAL A 112 18.60 -1.44 15.80
N GLU A 113 17.94 -0.87 16.81
CA GLU A 113 16.53 -0.52 16.70
C GLU A 113 16.29 0.62 15.70
N ALA A 114 17.19 1.61 15.66
CA ALA A 114 17.13 2.69 14.67
C ALA A 114 17.15 2.14 13.22
N ARG A 115 17.92 1.07 12.97
CA ARG A 115 17.93 0.37 11.67
C ARG A 115 16.62 -0.36 11.40
N TYR A 116 16.10 -1.07 12.39
CA TYR A 116 14.83 -1.77 12.28
C TYR A 116 13.68 -0.82 11.92
N TYR A 117 13.52 0.28 12.68
CA TYR A 117 12.47 1.27 12.41
C TYR A 117 12.71 2.03 11.10
N GLY A 118 13.97 2.34 10.77
CA GLY A 118 14.33 2.97 9.49
C GLY A 118 13.86 2.14 8.30
N ILE A 119 14.15 0.84 8.29
CA ILE A 119 13.70 -0.09 7.26
C ILE A 119 12.17 -0.21 7.28
N ALA A 120 11.55 -0.36 8.45
CA ALA A 120 10.09 -0.48 8.57
C ALA A 120 9.34 0.75 8.01
N MET A 121 9.86 1.95 8.23
CA MET A 121 9.28 3.18 7.66
C MET A 121 9.39 3.23 6.13
N VAL A 122 10.54 2.81 5.56
CA VAL A 122 10.71 2.69 4.10
C VAL A 122 9.73 1.65 3.53
N GLU A 123 9.69 0.46 4.11
CA GLU A 123 8.80 -0.63 3.70
C GLU A 123 7.31 -0.23 3.77
N THR A 124 6.93 0.55 4.79
CA THR A 124 5.58 1.10 4.89
C THR A 124 5.24 2.01 3.71
N GLY A 125 6.18 2.87 3.29
CA GLY A 125 5.98 3.71 2.11
C GLY A 125 5.94 2.91 0.80
N VAL A 126 6.76 1.86 0.68
CA VAL A 126 6.69 0.90 -0.43
C VAL A 126 5.31 0.26 -0.50
N GLN A 127 4.75 -0.15 0.65
CA GLN A 127 3.41 -0.74 0.71
C GLN A 127 2.32 0.19 0.17
N PHE A 128 2.29 1.44 0.60
CA PHE A 128 1.33 2.42 0.09
C PHE A 128 1.51 2.63 -1.42
N THR A 129 2.75 2.73 -1.90
CA THR A 129 3.02 2.90 -3.33
C THR A 129 2.53 1.71 -4.14
N VAL A 130 2.83 0.49 -3.73
CA VAL A 130 2.41 -0.72 -4.44
C VAL A 130 0.90 -0.86 -4.41
N MET A 131 0.28 -0.65 -3.24
CA MET A 131 -1.18 -0.70 -3.07
C MET A 131 -1.89 0.26 -4.03
N CYS A 132 -1.48 1.53 -4.03
CA CYS A 132 -2.07 2.54 -4.89
C CYS A 132 -1.78 2.30 -6.38
N THR A 133 -0.58 1.84 -6.72
CA THR A 133 -0.18 1.57 -8.11
C THR A 133 -1.01 0.42 -8.69
N MET A 134 -1.18 -0.67 -7.95
CA MET A 134 -2.02 -1.79 -8.37
C MET A 134 -3.48 -1.38 -8.57
N ALA A 135 -4.03 -0.59 -7.64
CA ALA A 135 -5.38 -0.05 -7.78
C ALA A 135 -5.50 0.88 -9.01
N LEU A 136 -4.51 1.74 -9.25
CA LEU A 136 -4.47 2.63 -10.42
C LEU A 136 -4.42 1.86 -11.73
N ILE A 137 -3.57 0.84 -11.83
CA ILE A 137 -3.47 -0.01 -13.02
C ILE A 137 -4.84 -0.62 -13.31
N PHE A 138 -5.47 -1.22 -12.30
CA PHE A 138 -6.80 -1.82 -12.43
C PHE A 138 -7.86 -0.81 -12.91
N LEU A 139 -7.94 0.36 -12.25
CA LEU A 139 -8.89 1.42 -12.63
C LEU A 139 -8.62 1.97 -14.03
N LYS A 140 -7.36 2.06 -14.45
CA LYS A 140 -6.98 2.56 -15.78
C LYS A 140 -7.36 1.59 -16.89
N LEU A 141 -7.14 0.29 -16.68
CA LEU A 141 -7.58 -0.74 -17.62
C LEU A 141 -9.10 -0.72 -17.80
N LEU A 142 -9.86 -0.56 -16.71
CA LEU A 142 -11.32 -0.43 -16.77
C LEU A 142 -11.80 0.84 -17.47
N GLN A 143 -11.08 1.96 -17.32
CA GLN A 143 -11.41 3.20 -18.03
C GLN A 143 -11.19 3.05 -19.53
N GLU A 144 -10.09 2.40 -19.93
CA GLU A 144 -9.74 2.19 -21.34
C GLU A 144 -10.80 1.34 -22.05
N GLU A 145 -11.25 0.24 -21.44
CA GLU A 145 -12.36 -0.59 -21.95
C GLU A 145 -13.67 0.20 -22.11
N ARG A 146 -13.98 1.14 -21.21
CA ARG A 146 -15.21 1.94 -21.32
C ARG A 146 -15.14 2.99 -22.44
N THR A 147 -13.95 3.47 -22.78
CA THR A 147 -13.76 4.50 -23.83
C THR A 147 -13.64 3.94 -25.25
N SER A 148 -13.40 2.64 -25.38
CA SER A 148 -13.29 1.94 -26.67
C SER A 148 -14.62 1.37 -27.21
N VAL A 149 -15.72 1.61 -26.49
CA VAL A 149 -17.12 1.29 -26.87
C VAL A 149 -17.89 2.57 -27.12
#